data_AF-A0A3S3QPP5-F1
#
_entry.id   AF-A0A3S3QPP5-F1
#
_cell.length_a   1.000
_cell.length_b   1.000
_cell.length_c   1.000
_cell.angle_alpha   90.00
_cell.angle_beta   90.00
_cell.angle_gamma   90.00
#
_symmetry.space_group_name_H-M   'P 1'
#
loop_
_entity.id
_entity.type
_entity.pdbx_description
1 polymer ?
#
loop_
_entity_poly.entity_id
_entity_poly.type
_entity_poly.pdbx_seq_one_letter_code
_entity_poly.pdbx_strand_id
1 'polypeptide(L)'
;MDGVIDVIPNGLAKFHTTRSWDSLGLSFPPAANNLSTESNMGAWPESKSYNDQGLGPVPARCKGSCEGGDQFNSTHCNKKLIGARWFVKGLLELTKEPINTTAGMEHLSPRDAMGHGTHTSSTAAGLAAGTARGGAPRARPAIYKVYWNTDGGCSNVDILKAFDEAIHDGVDVLSVSLGLGVPSVLDVISFGSLHAVSKGITVVCSAGNSGPRSQLVENAAPWIISVAASTMDRSFPTPITLGNNRTIIVTVSF
;
A
#
# COMPACT_ATOMS: atom_id res chain seq x y z
N MET A 1 37.42 6.59 24.96
CA MET A 1 36.30 5.95 24.23
C MET A 1 35.84 6.98 23.22
N ASP A 2 36.46 6.94 22.04
CA ASP A 2 36.02 7.65 20.85
C ASP A 2 35.01 6.75 20.12
N GLY A 3 33.94 7.32 19.56
CA GLY A 3 33.08 6.60 18.60
C GLY A 3 31.58 6.57 18.84
N VAL A 4 30.96 7.62 19.41
CA VAL A 4 29.51 7.80 19.34
C VAL A 4 29.21 9.19 18.79
N ILE A 5 28.66 9.23 17.58
CA ILE A 5 28.40 10.47 16.81
C ILE A 5 26.99 11.00 17.10
N ASP A 6 26.05 10.15 17.47
CA ASP A 6 24.69 10.52 17.90
C ASP A 6 24.03 9.40 18.72
N VAL A 7 23.14 9.77 19.64
CA VAL A 7 22.28 8.85 20.41
C VAL A 7 20.86 9.40 20.35
N ILE A 8 20.02 8.75 19.54
CA ILE A 8 18.61 9.12 19.41
C ILE A 8 17.79 8.30 20.43
N PRO A 9 17.13 8.94 21.41
CA PRO A 9 16.26 8.25 22.34
C PRO A 9 15.06 7.64 21.61
N ASN A 10 14.67 6.43 22.02
CA ASN A 10 13.49 5.75 21.49
C ASN A 10 12.23 6.62 21.68
N GLY A 11 11.54 6.94 20.59
CA GLY A 11 10.33 7.75 20.58
C GLY A 11 9.28 7.15 19.63
N LEU A 12 8.00 7.31 19.98
CA LEU A 12 6.89 6.82 19.16
C LEU A 12 6.75 7.64 17.88
N ALA A 13 6.97 7.01 16.72
CA ALA A 13 6.66 7.61 15.43
C ALA A 13 5.14 7.72 15.22
N LYS A 14 4.67 8.88 14.73
CA LYS A 14 3.25 9.13 14.41
C LYS A 14 3.00 8.84 12.94
N PHE A 15 1.88 8.19 12.63
CA PHE A 15 1.50 7.84 11.25
C PHE A 15 1.35 9.06 10.33
N HIS A 16 1.75 8.89 9.07
CA HIS A 16 1.92 9.99 8.10
C HIS A 16 0.59 10.57 7.54
N THR A 17 -0.56 9.90 7.68
CA THR A 17 -1.86 10.36 7.13
C THR A 17 -2.63 11.32 8.04
N THR A 18 -1.99 11.84 9.09
CA THR A 18 -2.61 12.72 10.10
C THR A 18 -2.83 14.17 9.64
N ARG A 19 -2.23 14.59 8.52
CA ARG A 19 -2.32 15.97 7.98
C ARG A 19 -2.71 16.00 6.51
N SER A 20 -2.35 14.99 5.73
CA SER A 20 -2.55 14.94 4.28
C SER A 20 -3.97 15.31 3.84
N TRP A 21 -5.00 14.77 4.49
CA TRP A 21 -6.39 15.03 4.12
C TRP A 21 -6.85 16.45 4.46
N ASP A 22 -6.34 17.02 5.56
CA ASP A 22 -6.66 18.40 5.94
C ASP A 22 -5.96 19.39 5.01
N SER A 23 -4.72 19.10 4.58
CA SER A 23 -3.98 19.90 3.58
C SER A 23 -4.70 19.91 2.22
N LEU A 24 -5.46 18.86 1.89
CA LEU A 24 -6.32 18.79 0.71
C LEU A 24 -7.69 19.46 0.91
N GLY A 25 -7.96 20.05 2.08
CA GLY A 25 -9.24 20.67 2.41
C GLY A 25 -10.38 19.67 2.69
N LEU A 26 -10.06 18.37 2.83
CA LEU A 26 -11.05 17.31 3.03
C LEU A 26 -11.39 17.14 4.52
N SER A 27 -12.36 17.94 4.96
CA SER A 27 -13.02 17.82 6.26
C SER A 27 -14.24 16.90 6.11
N PHE A 28 -14.16 15.64 6.55
CA PHE A 28 -15.28 14.70 6.39
C PHE A 28 -16.28 14.83 7.54
N PRO A 29 -17.57 15.16 7.28
CA PRO A 29 -18.66 14.83 8.21
C PRO A 29 -18.96 13.31 8.18
N PRO A 30 -19.64 12.76 9.19
CA PRO A 30 -19.80 11.32 9.32
C PRO A 30 -20.94 10.77 8.42
N ALA A 31 -20.66 10.43 7.14
CA ALA A 31 -21.44 9.52 6.24
C ALA A 31 -20.96 9.70 4.78
N ALA A 32 -20.98 8.76 3.82
CA ALA A 32 -21.55 7.41 3.66
C ALA A 32 -20.76 6.60 2.60
N ASN A 33 -21.03 5.28 2.60
CA ASN A 33 -20.93 4.29 1.52
C ASN A 33 -19.65 3.49 1.23
N ASN A 34 -19.93 2.21 0.96
CA ASN A 34 -19.06 1.04 0.83
C ASN A 34 -18.29 1.09 -0.50
N LEU A 35 -17.06 1.60 -0.47
CA LEU A 35 -16.09 1.43 -1.55
C LEU A 35 -15.15 0.30 -1.18
N SER A 36 -14.71 -0.56 -2.10
CA SER A 36 -13.60 -1.48 -1.86
C SER A 36 -12.31 -0.92 -2.49
N THR A 37 -11.18 -1.03 -1.78
CA THR A 37 -9.89 -0.42 -2.19
C THR A 37 -8.74 -1.39 -2.00
N GLU A 38 -7.89 -1.55 -3.00
CA GLU A 38 -6.84 -2.58 -2.97
C GLU A 38 -5.45 -2.10 -2.51
N SER A 39 -4.62 -3.07 -2.13
CA SER A 39 -3.18 -2.89 -1.98
C SER A 39 -2.42 -4.17 -2.35
N ASN A 40 -1.29 -3.98 -3.02
CA ASN A 40 -0.58 -5.03 -3.76
C ASN A 40 0.55 -5.71 -2.98
N MET A 41 0.79 -5.34 -1.72
CA MET A 41 1.95 -5.79 -0.95
C MET A 41 1.57 -6.40 0.40
N GLY A 42 0.35 -6.92 0.52
CA GLY A 42 -0.14 -7.52 1.77
C GLY A 42 -0.75 -6.49 2.73
N ALA A 43 -1.23 -6.99 3.87
CA ALA A 43 -1.67 -6.15 4.99
C ALA A 43 -1.24 -6.76 6.34
N TRP A 44 -0.99 -5.90 7.33
CA TRP A 44 -0.85 -6.28 8.73
C TRP A 44 -2.22 -6.20 9.43
N PRO A 45 -3.00 -7.30 9.49
CA PRO A 45 -4.42 -7.28 9.85
C PRO A 45 -4.69 -6.75 11.27
N GLU A 46 -3.74 -6.87 12.20
CA GLU A 46 -3.86 -6.37 13.58
C GLU A 46 -3.76 -4.84 13.69
N SER A 47 -3.43 -4.14 12.61
CA SER A 47 -3.38 -2.68 12.61
C SER A 47 -4.73 -2.08 12.96
N LYS A 48 -4.74 -1.05 13.81
CA LYS A 48 -5.98 -0.33 14.18
C LYS A 48 -6.71 0.24 12.97
N SER A 49 -6.00 0.50 11.87
CA SER A 49 -6.57 0.96 10.59
C SER A 49 -7.54 -0.04 9.96
N TYR A 50 -7.49 -1.31 10.34
CA TYR A 50 -8.41 -2.37 9.89
C TYR A 50 -9.48 -2.73 10.93
N ASN A 51 -9.66 -1.89 11.95
CA ASN A 51 -10.78 -2.06 12.87
C ASN A 51 -12.10 -1.95 12.09
N ASP A 52 -13.07 -2.79 12.44
CA ASP A 52 -14.36 -2.90 11.76
C ASP A 52 -15.56 -2.45 12.63
N GLN A 53 -15.26 -1.86 13.80
CA GLN A 53 -16.25 -1.22 14.66
C GLN A 53 -17.01 -0.14 13.87
N GLY A 54 -18.35 -0.15 13.99
CA GLY A 54 -19.23 0.76 13.26
C GLY A 54 -19.48 0.41 11.79
N LEU A 55 -18.89 -0.68 11.27
CA LEU A 55 -19.22 -1.20 9.95
C LEU A 55 -20.36 -2.23 10.01
N GLY A 56 -21.28 -2.13 9.04
CA GLY A 56 -22.32 -3.13 8.80
C GLY A 56 -21.78 -4.40 8.16
N PRO A 57 -22.66 -5.38 7.85
CA PRO A 57 -22.27 -6.64 7.21
C PRO A 57 -21.53 -6.40 5.89
N VAL A 58 -20.67 -7.34 5.51
CA VAL A 58 -19.96 -7.30 4.22
C VAL A 58 -20.99 -7.34 3.08
N PRO A 59 -20.89 -6.47 2.06
CA PRO A 59 -21.82 -6.49 0.93
C PRO A 59 -21.79 -7.86 0.24
N ALA A 60 -22.97 -8.44 -0.03
CA ALA A 60 -23.09 -9.75 -0.66
C ALA A 60 -22.48 -9.84 -2.07
N ARG A 61 -22.24 -8.69 -2.72
CA ARG A 61 -21.55 -8.60 -4.01
C ARG A 61 -20.05 -8.92 -3.92
N CYS A 62 -19.43 -8.74 -2.76
CA CYS A 62 -18.01 -8.97 -2.55
C CYS A 62 -17.76 -10.48 -2.51
N LYS A 63 -16.96 -10.99 -3.47
CA LYS A 63 -16.64 -12.42 -3.56
C LYS A 63 -15.23 -12.76 -3.08
N GLY A 64 -14.52 -11.78 -2.55
CA GLY A 64 -13.16 -11.96 -2.02
C GLY A 64 -13.10 -13.04 -0.94
N SER A 65 -12.06 -13.86 -1.00
CA SER A 65 -11.76 -14.88 0.00
C SER A 65 -10.69 -14.41 0.98
N CYS A 66 -10.67 -14.99 2.18
CA CYS A 66 -9.57 -14.83 3.14
C CYS A 66 -8.66 -16.05 3.08
N GLU A 67 -7.64 -15.99 2.23
CA GLU A 67 -6.67 -17.06 2.01
C GLU A 67 -5.72 -17.16 3.20
N GLY A 68 -5.58 -18.36 3.75
CA GLY A 68 -4.66 -18.64 4.85
C GLY A 68 -3.21 -18.79 4.39
N GLY A 69 -2.29 -18.81 5.35
CA GLY A 69 -0.87 -19.07 5.15
C GLY A 69 -0.09 -18.84 6.44
N ASP A 70 1.21 -18.60 6.32
CA ASP A 70 2.08 -18.29 7.47
C ASP A 70 1.57 -17.11 8.28
N GLN A 71 1.32 -17.36 9.57
CA GLN A 71 0.81 -16.39 10.54
C GLN A 71 -0.43 -15.63 10.08
N PHE A 72 -1.22 -16.19 9.16
CA PHE A 72 -2.45 -15.58 8.64
C PHE A 72 -3.49 -16.65 8.42
N ASN A 73 -4.69 -16.43 8.93
CA ASN A 73 -5.81 -17.35 8.84
C ASN A 73 -7.10 -16.58 8.61
N SER A 74 -8.21 -17.30 8.41
CA SER A 74 -9.51 -16.70 8.10
C SER A 74 -10.02 -15.69 9.13
N THR A 75 -9.59 -15.76 10.40
CA THR A 75 -10.03 -14.81 11.45
C THR A 75 -9.35 -13.44 11.34
N HIS A 76 -8.36 -13.28 10.46
CA HIS A 76 -7.71 -11.99 10.22
C HIS A 76 -8.50 -11.11 9.25
N CYS A 77 -9.39 -11.68 8.43
CA CYS A 77 -10.39 -10.89 7.71
C CYS A 77 -11.59 -10.61 8.60
N ASN A 78 -12.18 -9.44 8.43
CA ASN A 78 -13.31 -8.95 9.23
C ASN A 78 -14.23 -8.08 8.35
N LYS A 79 -15.13 -7.26 8.92
CA LYS A 79 -16.03 -6.43 8.10
C LYS A 79 -15.31 -5.28 7.39
N LYS A 80 -14.06 -4.99 7.78
CA LYS A 80 -13.18 -3.96 7.21
C LYS A 80 -12.25 -4.55 6.16
N LEU A 81 -11.35 -5.46 6.55
CA LEU A 81 -10.50 -6.23 5.64
C LEU A 81 -11.31 -7.43 5.14
N ILE A 82 -11.93 -7.29 3.97
CA ILE A 82 -12.96 -8.23 3.49
C ILE A 82 -12.42 -9.35 2.61
N GLY A 83 -11.17 -9.24 2.15
CA GLY A 83 -10.52 -10.23 1.32
C GLY A 83 -9.01 -10.11 1.44
N ALA A 84 -8.32 -11.24 1.36
CA ALA A 84 -6.88 -11.31 1.42
C ALA A 84 -6.41 -12.53 0.63
N ARG A 85 -5.61 -12.30 -0.41
CA ARG A 85 -5.04 -13.31 -1.30
C ARG A 85 -3.56 -13.02 -1.50
N TRP A 86 -2.82 -14.03 -1.92
CA TRP A 86 -1.39 -13.91 -2.17
C TRP A 86 -0.96 -14.78 -3.35
N PHE A 87 0.01 -14.28 -4.12
CA PHE A 87 0.44 -14.89 -5.36
C PHE A 87 1.97 -14.95 -5.40
N VAL A 88 2.48 -16.15 -5.57
CA VAL A 88 3.91 -16.45 -5.46
C VAL A 88 4.42 -17.43 -6.52
N LYS A 89 3.49 -18.07 -7.25
CA LYS A 89 3.82 -19.19 -8.13
C LYS A 89 4.68 -18.74 -9.30
N GLY A 90 4.39 -17.57 -9.85
CA GLY A 90 5.19 -16.98 -10.91
C GLY A 90 6.60 -16.66 -10.45
N LEU A 91 6.76 -16.16 -9.22
CA LEU A 91 8.07 -15.86 -8.65
C LEU A 91 8.90 -17.14 -8.42
N LEU A 92 8.32 -18.17 -7.79
CA LEU A 92 9.00 -19.45 -7.54
C LEU A 92 9.45 -20.12 -8.84
N GLU A 93 8.64 -20.02 -9.90
CA GLU A 93 8.99 -20.58 -11.21
C GLU A 93 10.14 -19.81 -11.89
N LEU A 94 10.23 -18.49 -11.67
CA LEU A 94 11.31 -17.65 -12.20
C LEU A 94 12.63 -17.84 -11.45
N THR A 95 12.60 -17.86 -10.12
CA THR A 95 13.81 -17.95 -9.29
C THR A 95 14.35 -19.38 -9.22
N LYS A 96 13.49 -20.39 -9.41
CA LYS A 96 13.81 -21.81 -9.17
C LYS A 96 14.29 -22.10 -7.75
N GLU A 97 14.06 -21.18 -6.82
CA GLU A 97 14.45 -21.24 -5.43
C GLU A 97 13.25 -20.95 -4.52
N PRO A 98 13.16 -21.60 -3.34
CA PRO A 98 12.13 -21.26 -2.37
C PRO A 98 12.32 -19.84 -1.86
N ILE A 99 11.21 -19.17 -1.55
CA ILE A 99 11.26 -17.86 -0.88
C ILE A 99 11.96 -18.00 0.47
N ASN A 100 13.04 -17.23 0.64
CA ASN A 100 13.76 -17.14 1.91
C ASN A 100 12.97 -16.33 2.94
N THR A 101 12.06 -17.00 3.64
CA THR A 101 11.22 -16.41 4.69
C THR A 101 12.03 -15.94 5.91
N THR A 102 13.19 -16.53 6.16
CA THR A 102 14.03 -16.23 7.33
C THR A 102 14.82 -14.93 7.19
N ALA A 103 15.43 -14.68 6.02
CA ALA A 103 16.26 -13.49 5.81
C ALA A 103 15.43 -12.21 5.61
N GLY A 104 14.25 -12.32 4.99
CA GLY A 104 13.36 -11.18 4.72
C GLY A 104 12.29 -10.92 5.77
N MET A 105 12.22 -11.73 6.85
CA MET A 105 11.08 -11.83 7.76
C MET A 105 9.74 -11.99 7.00
N GLU A 106 9.78 -12.71 5.88
CA GLU A 106 8.67 -12.80 4.95
C GLU A 106 7.69 -13.91 5.35
N HIS A 107 6.41 -13.74 5.00
CA HIS A 107 5.35 -14.69 5.31
C HIS A 107 4.69 -15.20 4.04
N LEU A 108 4.69 -16.52 3.79
CA LEU A 108 3.94 -17.16 2.70
C LEU A 108 2.43 -17.12 2.98
N SER A 109 1.89 -15.91 2.94
CA SER A 109 0.50 -15.55 3.22
C SER A 109 0.24 -14.10 2.79
N PRO A 110 -1.00 -13.60 2.90
CA PRO A 110 -1.31 -12.19 2.66
C PRO A 110 -0.70 -11.21 3.68
N ARG A 111 -0.03 -11.70 4.73
CA ARG A 111 0.59 -10.86 5.76
C ARG A 111 1.71 -10.02 5.16
N ASP A 112 1.68 -8.72 5.46
CA ASP A 112 2.70 -7.77 5.03
C ASP A 112 3.92 -7.81 5.96
N ALA A 113 5.09 -8.18 5.44
CA ALA A 113 6.35 -8.17 6.18
C ALA A 113 7.11 -6.84 6.11
N MET A 114 6.87 -6.05 5.07
CA MET A 114 7.66 -4.84 4.76
C MET A 114 7.00 -3.56 5.29
N GLY A 115 5.66 -3.52 5.28
CA GLY A 115 4.84 -2.41 5.75
C GLY A 115 4.30 -1.53 4.64
N HIS A 116 4.82 -1.60 3.41
CA HIS A 116 4.34 -0.79 2.29
C HIS A 116 2.87 -1.06 1.98
N GLY A 117 2.47 -2.33 1.93
CA GLY A 117 1.08 -2.72 1.64
C GLY A 117 0.10 -2.21 2.69
N THR A 118 0.49 -2.27 3.95
CA THR A 118 -0.25 -1.74 5.10
C THR A 118 -0.31 -0.22 5.07
N HIS A 119 0.78 0.46 4.72
CA HIS A 119 0.84 1.92 4.65
C HIS A 119 -0.06 2.46 3.52
N THR A 120 0.00 1.88 2.33
CA THR A 120 -0.80 2.32 1.17
C THR A 120 -2.29 2.06 1.36
N SER A 121 -2.68 0.86 1.77
CA SER A 121 -4.09 0.51 2.01
C SER A 121 -4.70 1.31 3.16
N SER A 122 -3.95 1.57 4.25
CA SER A 122 -4.43 2.43 5.33
C SER A 122 -4.48 3.92 4.94
N THR A 123 -3.68 4.35 3.97
CA THR A 123 -3.79 5.69 3.37
C THR A 123 -5.06 5.79 2.52
N ALA A 124 -5.38 4.78 1.72
CA ALA A 124 -6.60 4.79 0.92
C ALA A 124 -7.86 4.65 1.80
N ALA A 125 -7.86 3.70 2.74
CA ALA A 125 -9.06 3.24 3.42
C ALA A 125 -8.86 2.94 4.90
N GLY A 126 -7.83 3.44 5.58
CA GLY A 126 -7.66 3.21 7.02
C GLY A 126 -8.82 3.78 7.84
N LEU A 127 -9.38 2.96 8.72
CA LEU A 127 -10.31 3.41 9.76
C LEU A 127 -9.55 3.46 11.09
N ALA A 128 -9.17 4.65 11.57
CA ALA A 128 -8.58 4.79 12.89
C ALA A 128 -9.43 5.70 13.78
N ALA A 129 -9.56 5.31 15.05
CA ALA A 129 -10.10 6.18 16.09
C ALA A 129 -9.00 7.20 16.46
N GLY A 130 -9.01 8.36 15.80
CA GLY A 130 -8.02 9.43 15.99
C GLY A 130 -7.84 10.30 14.73
N THR A 131 -6.74 11.04 14.67
CA THR A 131 -6.45 11.97 13.55
C THR A 131 -6.02 11.27 12.26
N ALA A 132 -5.32 10.13 12.37
CA ALA A 132 -4.91 9.33 11.20
C ALA A 132 -6.12 8.62 10.61
N ARG A 133 -6.38 8.84 9.31
CA ARG A 133 -7.50 8.23 8.59
C ARG A 133 -7.14 8.06 7.13
N GLY A 134 -7.81 7.12 6.46
CA GLY A 134 -7.73 7.01 5.01
C GLY A 134 -8.60 8.05 4.29
N GLY A 135 -8.45 8.14 2.97
CA GLY A 135 -9.31 9.00 2.13
C GLY A 135 -10.76 8.54 2.10
N ALA A 136 -10.99 7.23 2.22
CA ALA A 136 -12.30 6.62 2.37
C ALA A 136 -12.34 5.71 3.62
N PRO A 137 -12.51 6.25 4.84
CA PRO A 137 -12.40 5.47 6.08
C PRO A 137 -13.43 4.34 6.22
N ARG A 138 -14.56 4.40 5.51
CA ARG A 138 -15.60 3.35 5.51
C ARG A 138 -15.48 2.38 4.33
N ALA A 139 -14.48 2.59 3.46
CA ALA A 139 -14.15 1.64 2.41
C ALA A 139 -13.62 0.32 3.00
N ARG A 140 -13.74 -0.78 2.27
CA ARG A 140 -13.41 -2.13 2.73
C ARG A 140 -12.28 -2.68 1.87
N PRO A 141 -11.03 -2.69 2.38
CA PRO A 141 -9.94 -3.19 1.56
C PRO A 141 -10.02 -4.69 1.28
N ALA A 142 -9.61 -5.06 0.06
CA ALA A 142 -9.28 -6.41 -0.34
C ALA A 142 -7.80 -6.42 -0.77
N ILE A 143 -7.03 -7.38 -0.29
CA ILE A 143 -5.57 -7.37 -0.42
C ILE A 143 -5.13 -8.48 -1.37
N TYR A 144 -4.28 -8.12 -2.34
CA TYR A 144 -3.75 -9.05 -3.33
C TYR A 144 -2.22 -8.94 -3.31
N LYS A 145 -1.58 -9.70 -2.43
CA LYS A 145 -0.13 -9.64 -2.25
C LYS A 145 0.58 -10.32 -3.43
N VAL A 146 1.37 -9.56 -4.18
CA VAL A 146 2.18 -10.07 -5.31
C VAL A 146 3.68 -9.82 -5.15
N TYR A 147 4.04 -8.97 -4.19
CA TYR A 147 5.42 -8.56 -3.93
C TYR A 147 5.98 -9.28 -2.71
N TRP A 148 7.25 -9.67 -2.81
CA TRP A 148 7.95 -10.47 -1.81
C TRP A 148 9.30 -9.83 -1.49
N ASN A 149 9.58 -9.66 -0.20
CA ASN A 149 10.82 -9.12 0.35
C ASN A 149 11.99 -10.12 0.29
N THR A 150 12.02 -10.95 -0.75
CA THR A 150 13.09 -11.89 -1.05
C THR A 150 13.64 -11.52 -2.42
N ASP A 151 14.80 -10.88 -2.43
CA ASP A 151 15.45 -10.28 -3.61
C ASP A 151 14.60 -9.22 -4.36
N GLY A 152 13.54 -8.71 -3.71
CA GLY A 152 12.81 -7.50 -4.11
C GLY A 152 11.89 -7.65 -5.31
N GLY A 153 11.27 -8.81 -5.50
CA GLY A 153 10.56 -9.16 -6.72
C GLY A 153 9.04 -9.34 -6.59
N CYS A 154 8.35 -9.03 -7.69
CA CYS A 154 7.04 -9.54 -8.03
C CYS A 154 7.09 -10.08 -9.46
N SER A 155 6.51 -11.25 -9.72
CA SER A 155 6.43 -11.79 -11.08
C SER A 155 5.31 -11.12 -11.86
N ASN A 156 5.55 -10.85 -13.15
CA ASN A 156 4.52 -10.35 -14.07
C ASN A 156 3.28 -11.27 -14.09
N VAL A 157 3.49 -12.60 -13.97
CA VAL A 157 2.38 -13.57 -13.96
C VAL A 157 1.56 -13.46 -12.67
N ASP A 158 2.22 -13.26 -11.53
CA ASP A 158 1.54 -13.07 -10.25
C ASP A 158 0.77 -11.73 -10.22
N ILE A 159 1.32 -10.67 -10.85
CA ILE A 159 0.61 -9.39 -11.05
C ILE A 159 -0.66 -9.59 -11.88
N LEU A 160 -0.59 -10.22 -13.05
CA LEU A 160 -1.79 -10.47 -13.87
C LEU A 160 -2.82 -11.32 -13.12
N LYS A 161 -2.36 -12.30 -12.37
CA LYS A 161 -3.26 -13.16 -11.61
C LYS A 161 -3.98 -12.39 -10.50
N ALA A 162 -3.29 -11.46 -9.83
CA ALA A 162 -3.93 -10.55 -8.89
C ALA A 162 -5.00 -9.68 -9.55
N PHE A 163 -4.71 -9.07 -10.72
CA PHE A 163 -5.71 -8.32 -11.48
C PHE A 163 -6.93 -9.18 -11.85
N ASP A 164 -6.69 -10.41 -12.33
CA ASP A 164 -7.76 -11.35 -12.69
C ASP A 164 -8.66 -11.69 -11.50
N GLU A 165 -8.07 -12.03 -10.35
CA GLU A 165 -8.82 -12.34 -9.13
C GLU A 165 -9.52 -11.11 -8.55
N ALA A 166 -8.90 -9.93 -8.59
CA ALA A 166 -9.49 -8.67 -8.18
C ALA A 166 -10.74 -8.31 -9.00
N ILE A 167 -10.65 -8.43 -10.33
CA ILE A 167 -11.78 -8.22 -11.25
C ILE A 167 -12.88 -9.24 -10.97
N HIS A 168 -12.53 -10.51 -10.78
CA HIS A 168 -13.49 -11.57 -10.48
C HIS A 168 -14.19 -11.36 -9.13
N ASP A 169 -13.45 -10.89 -8.12
CA ASP A 169 -13.94 -10.64 -6.77
C ASP A 169 -14.89 -9.43 -6.70
N GLY A 170 -14.91 -8.61 -7.76
CA GLY A 170 -15.86 -7.52 -7.96
C GLY A 170 -15.49 -6.27 -7.18
N VAL A 171 -14.20 -5.94 -7.14
CA VAL A 171 -13.72 -4.70 -6.49
C VAL A 171 -14.15 -3.45 -7.26
N ASP A 172 -14.27 -2.33 -6.55
CA ASP A 172 -14.73 -1.07 -7.12
C ASP A 172 -13.55 -0.23 -7.67
N VAL A 173 -12.39 -0.26 -6.99
CA VAL A 173 -11.18 0.51 -7.33
C VAL A 173 -9.92 -0.31 -7.06
N LEU A 174 -9.02 -0.37 -8.05
CA LEU A 174 -7.67 -0.92 -7.91
C LEU A 174 -6.69 0.20 -7.54
N SER A 175 -5.98 0.04 -6.43
CA SER A 175 -4.92 0.95 -5.99
C SER A 175 -3.58 0.22 -6.04
N VAL A 176 -2.79 0.53 -7.07
CA VAL A 176 -1.61 -0.23 -7.50
C VAL A 176 -0.36 0.61 -7.32
N SER A 177 0.30 0.47 -6.17
CA SER A 177 1.59 1.13 -5.91
C SER A 177 2.75 0.22 -6.33
N LEU A 178 2.81 -0.11 -7.62
CA LEU A 178 3.85 -0.92 -8.25
C LEU A 178 4.32 -0.25 -9.56
N GLY A 179 5.54 -0.56 -9.95
CA GLY A 179 6.14 -0.18 -11.23
C GLY A 179 7.16 -1.23 -11.65
N LEU A 180 7.45 -1.33 -12.96
CA LEU A 180 8.39 -2.30 -13.51
C LEU A 180 9.81 -1.74 -13.65
N GLY A 181 10.05 -0.49 -13.24
CA GLY A 181 11.35 0.18 -13.31
C GLY A 181 11.74 0.66 -14.72
N VAL A 182 10.88 0.42 -15.72
CA VAL A 182 11.08 0.86 -17.11
C VAL A 182 9.86 1.66 -17.59
N PRO A 183 10.06 2.88 -18.10
CA PRO A 183 8.98 3.66 -18.71
C PRO A 183 8.37 2.92 -19.91
N SER A 184 7.12 2.46 -19.77
CA SER A 184 6.39 1.81 -20.85
C SER A 184 4.90 2.14 -20.77
N VAL A 185 4.29 2.46 -21.90
CA VAL A 185 2.84 2.62 -22.01
C VAL A 185 2.13 1.26 -22.04
N LEU A 186 2.82 0.24 -22.56
CA LEU A 186 2.30 -1.11 -22.72
C LEU A 186 3.17 -2.08 -21.93
N ASP A 187 2.65 -2.49 -20.78
CA ASP A 187 3.24 -3.50 -19.91
C ASP A 187 2.16 -4.35 -19.22
N VAL A 188 2.59 -5.24 -18.33
CA VAL A 188 1.71 -6.15 -17.61
C VAL A 188 0.64 -5.43 -16.76
N ILE A 189 1.00 -4.31 -16.15
CA ILE A 189 0.11 -3.49 -15.33
C ILE A 189 -0.91 -2.82 -16.26
N SER A 190 -0.47 -2.29 -17.40
CA SER A 190 -1.34 -1.70 -18.42
C SER A 190 -2.36 -2.71 -18.95
N PHE A 191 -1.96 -3.95 -19.21
CA PHE A 191 -2.86 -5.00 -19.69
C PHE A 191 -3.88 -5.37 -18.62
N GLY A 192 -3.45 -5.69 -17.40
CA GLY A 192 -4.37 -5.96 -16.29
C GLY A 192 -5.34 -4.80 -16.04
N SER A 193 -4.83 -3.57 -16.13
CA SER A 193 -5.64 -2.35 -15.96
C SER A 193 -6.65 -2.16 -17.08
N LEU A 194 -6.31 -2.46 -18.34
CA LEU A 194 -7.24 -2.36 -19.46
C LEU A 194 -8.44 -3.29 -19.25
N HIS A 195 -8.19 -4.52 -18.79
CA HIS A 195 -9.25 -5.47 -18.47
C HIS A 195 -10.11 -4.98 -17.30
N ALA A 196 -9.51 -4.43 -16.24
CA ALA A 196 -10.24 -3.86 -15.11
C ALA A 196 -11.14 -2.69 -15.53
N VAL A 197 -10.61 -1.73 -16.28
CA VAL A 197 -11.35 -0.57 -16.79
C VAL A 197 -12.47 -1.00 -17.73
N SER A 198 -12.25 -2.02 -18.57
CA SER A 198 -13.31 -2.58 -19.44
C SER A 198 -14.50 -3.17 -18.66
N LYS A 199 -14.30 -3.51 -17.38
CA LYS A 199 -15.32 -3.99 -16.45
C LYS A 199 -15.85 -2.90 -15.52
N GLY A 200 -15.50 -1.63 -15.75
CA GLY A 200 -15.93 -0.49 -14.96
C GLY A 200 -15.15 -0.29 -13.66
N ILE A 201 -14.00 -0.94 -13.51
CA ILE A 201 -13.15 -0.84 -12.31
C ILE A 201 -12.08 0.23 -12.56
N THR A 202 -12.03 1.26 -11.71
CA THR A 202 -11.05 2.34 -11.85
C THR A 202 -9.68 1.88 -11.36
N VAL A 203 -8.61 2.21 -12.08
CA VAL A 203 -7.23 1.85 -11.70
C VAL A 203 -6.39 3.09 -11.45
N VAL A 204 -5.79 3.13 -10.26
CA VAL A 204 -4.90 4.21 -9.80
C VAL A 204 -3.52 3.64 -9.57
N CYS A 205 -2.51 4.18 -10.24
CA CYS A 205 -1.12 3.75 -10.10
C CYS A 205 -0.18 4.90 -9.72
N SER A 206 0.95 4.61 -9.09
CA SER A 206 2.02 5.59 -8.89
C SER A 206 2.74 5.90 -10.22
N ALA A 207 3.23 7.12 -10.40
CA ALA A 207 4.00 7.50 -11.59
C ALA A 207 5.43 6.93 -11.61
N GLY A 208 5.92 6.41 -10.48
CA GLY A 208 7.31 5.97 -10.27
C GLY A 208 8.14 7.02 -9.53
N ASN A 209 9.27 6.57 -8.95
CA ASN A 209 10.15 7.40 -8.10
C ASN A 209 11.50 7.72 -8.77
N SER A 210 11.63 7.45 -10.07
CA SER A 210 12.90 7.55 -10.81
C SER A 210 13.25 8.97 -11.26
N GLY A 211 12.41 9.97 -10.97
CA GLY A 211 12.65 11.37 -11.32
C GLY A 211 13.99 11.94 -10.81
N PRO A 212 14.39 13.16 -11.23
CA PRO A 212 13.55 14.18 -11.87
C PRO A 212 13.76 14.31 -13.39
N ARG A 213 14.56 13.43 -14.03
CA ARG A 213 14.78 13.53 -15.48
C ARG A 213 13.48 13.28 -16.26
N SER A 214 13.38 13.88 -17.44
CA SER A 214 12.25 13.67 -18.35
C SER A 214 12.13 12.20 -18.77
N GLN A 215 10.91 11.79 -19.14
CA GLN A 215 10.60 10.46 -19.70
C GLN A 215 10.83 9.29 -18.73
N LEU A 216 10.63 9.53 -17.42
CA LEU A 216 10.80 8.51 -16.38
C LEU A 216 9.48 8.05 -15.72
N VAL A 217 8.34 8.42 -16.29
CA VAL A 217 7.02 7.96 -15.81
C VAL A 217 6.78 6.54 -16.29
N GLU A 218 6.43 5.63 -15.37
CA GLU A 218 6.22 4.21 -15.67
C GLU A 218 4.78 3.92 -16.09
N ASN A 219 3.81 4.04 -15.18
CA ASN A 219 2.41 3.67 -15.40
C ASN A 219 1.63 4.68 -16.26
N ALA A 220 2.06 4.91 -17.50
CA ALA A 220 1.57 6.00 -18.37
C ALA A 220 0.44 5.59 -19.34
N ALA A 221 -0.18 4.43 -19.15
CA ALA A 221 -1.26 3.97 -20.02
C ALA A 221 -2.49 4.90 -19.93
N PRO A 222 -3.16 5.25 -21.06
CA PRO A 222 -4.25 6.25 -21.05
C PRO A 222 -5.47 5.91 -20.18
N TRP A 223 -5.66 4.64 -19.84
CA TRP A 223 -6.75 4.15 -18.99
C TRP A 223 -6.37 4.06 -17.50
N ILE A 224 -5.13 4.39 -17.14
CA ILE A 224 -4.64 4.41 -15.75
C ILE A 224 -4.64 5.85 -15.25
N ILE A 225 -5.07 6.05 -14.00
CA ILE A 225 -4.84 7.30 -13.27
C ILE A 225 -3.43 7.24 -12.68
N SER A 226 -2.47 7.88 -13.34
CA SER A 226 -1.07 7.95 -12.89
C SER A 226 -0.87 9.11 -11.90
N VAL A 227 -0.43 8.80 -10.68
CA VAL A 227 -0.34 9.77 -9.58
C VAL A 227 1.12 10.14 -9.29
N ALA A 228 1.44 11.43 -9.36
CA ALA A 228 2.72 12.00 -8.93
C ALA A 228 2.74 12.28 -7.41
N ALA A 229 3.93 12.42 -6.84
CA ALA A 229 4.11 12.82 -5.45
C ALA A 229 4.47 14.31 -5.36
N SER A 230 3.91 14.99 -4.35
CA SER A 230 4.23 16.38 -4.01
C SER A 230 4.33 16.52 -2.50
N THR A 231 5.10 17.49 -2.03
CA THR A 231 5.21 17.80 -0.60
C THR A 231 3.93 18.45 -0.06
N MET A 232 3.67 18.27 1.24
CA MET A 232 2.60 18.99 1.94
C MET A 232 3.13 20.17 2.75
N ASP A 233 2.20 20.91 3.38
CA ASP A 233 2.49 22.07 4.24
C ASP A 233 3.16 21.70 5.57
N ARG A 234 3.19 20.41 5.92
CA ARG A 234 3.90 19.89 7.09
C ARG A 234 5.36 19.61 6.77
N SER A 235 6.24 20.19 7.58
CA SER A 235 7.66 19.89 7.59
C SER A 235 8.09 19.35 8.94
N PHE A 236 9.21 18.61 8.95
CA PHE A 236 9.80 18.00 10.13
C PHE A 236 11.16 18.67 10.41
N PRO A 237 11.19 19.74 11.22
CA PRO A 237 12.42 20.39 11.63
C PRO A 237 13.13 19.58 12.71
N THR A 238 14.39 19.22 12.45
CA THR A 238 15.28 18.51 13.37
C THR A 238 16.44 19.43 13.76
N PRO A 239 16.54 19.87 15.04
CA PRO A 239 17.67 20.66 15.49
C PRO A 239 18.91 19.78 15.65
N ILE A 240 20.01 20.17 15.00
CA ILE A 240 21.32 19.55 15.12
C ILE A 240 22.24 20.54 15.84
N THR A 241 22.65 20.21 17.07
CA THR A 241 23.59 21.03 17.86
C THR A 241 25.01 20.49 17.69
N LEU A 242 25.89 21.31 17.14
CA LEU A 242 27.29 20.99 16.89
C LEU A 242 28.14 21.19 18.16
N GLY A 243 29.34 20.59 18.19
CA GLY A 243 30.27 20.70 19.33
C GLY A 243 30.78 22.12 19.64
N ASN A 244 30.57 23.08 18.74
CA ASN A 244 30.82 24.52 18.98
C ASN A 244 29.58 25.27 19.49
N ASN A 245 28.57 24.53 19.99
CA ASN A 245 27.31 25.04 20.52
C ASN A 245 26.44 25.82 19.51
N ARG A 246 26.68 25.65 18.20
CA ARG A 246 25.79 26.15 17.15
C ARG A 246 24.71 25.12 16.84
N THR A 247 23.46 25.54 16.81
CA THR A 247 22.33 24.70 16.38
C THR A 247 21.92 25.05 14.96
N ILE A 248 21.83 24.04 14.10
CA ILE A 248 21.32 24.13 12.74
C ILE A 248 19.96 23.42 12.71
N ILE A 249 18.94 24.06 12.16
CA ILE A 249 17.65 23.41 11.92
C ILE A 249 17.68 22.78 10.53
N VAL A 250 17.69 21.46 10.48
CA VAL A 250 17.53 20.71 9.23
C VAL A 250 16.05 20.38 9.08
N THR A 251 15.44 20.78 7.96
CA THR A 251 14.03 20.54 7.73
C THR A 251 13.86 19.53 6.61
N VAL A 252 13.10 18.47 6.88
CA VAL A 252 12.68 17.49 5.88
C VAL A 252 11.18 17.65 5.65
N SER A 253 10.78 17.82 4.39
CA SER A 253 9.37 17.84 4.00
C SER A 253 9.07 16.62 3.13
N PHE A 254 7.94 15.98 3.38
CA PHE A 254 7.43 14.84 2.61
C PHE A 254 6.09 15.21 1.97
#